data_AF-A0A7S3B540-F1
#
_entry.id   AF-A0A7S3B540-F1
#
_cell.length_a   1.000
_cell.length_b   1.000
_cell.length_c   1.000
_cell.angle_alpha   90.00
_cell.angle_beta   90.00
_cell.angle_gamma   90.00
#
_symmetry.space_group_name_H-M   'P 1'
#
loop_
_entity.id
_entity.type
_entity.pdbx_description
1 polymer ?
#
loop_
_entity_poly.entity_id
_entity_poly.type
_entity_poly.pdbx_seq_one_letter_code
_entity_poly.pdbx_strand_id
1 'polypeptide(L)'
;AAGNVATLRWLQSQGVPLSHVNAARHGAIVKAAWKGHCEALQWLLFALDGPQLTDQLLLLDLEGRTVSQLVQLNGQHDVASWLQVHIDEQRRSMQPQSEAYA
;
A
#
# COMPACT_ATOMS: atom_id res chain seq x y z
N ALA A 1 9.61 -9.68 -9.66
CA ALA A 1 9.86 -9.80 -8.21
C ALA A 1 8.87 -10.79 -7.61
N ALA A 2 9.33 -11.67 -6.73
CA ALA A 2 8.57 -12.83 -6.23
C ALA A 2 7.75 -12.58 -4.95
N GLY A 3 7.68 -11.33 -4.44
CA GLY A 3 6.91 -11.06 -3.22
C GLY A 3 7.48 -11.69 -1.94
N ASN A 4 8.79 -11.95 -1.90
CA ASN A 4 9.43 -12.65 -0.80
C ASN A 4 9.68 -11.71 0.39
N VAL A 5 8.98 -11.94 1.51
CA VAL A 5 9.11 -11.14 2.74
C VAL A 5 10.50 -11.25 3.35
N ALA A 6 11.16 -12.42 3.30
CA ALA A 6 12.54 -12.58 3.78
C ALA A 6 13.52 -11.68 3.00
N THR A 7 13.36 -11.55 1.68
CA THR A 7 14.16 -10.59 0.89
C THR A 7 13.85 -9.15 1.27
N LEU A 8 12.57 -8.79 1.49
CA LEU A 8 12.19 -7.44 1.93
C LEU A 8 12.78 -7.09 3.31
N ARG A 9 12.71 -8.02 4.26
CA ARG A 9 13.35 -7.91 5.58
C ARG A 9 14.86 -7.72 5.46
N TRP A 10 15.50 -8.51 4.60
CA TRP A 10 16.93 -8.36 4.37
C TRP A 10 17.25 -6.97 3.81
N LEU A 11 16.53 -6.49 2.78
CA LEU A 11 16.73 -5.14 2.24
C LEU A 11 16.53 -4.05 3.30
N GLN A 12 15.49 -4.15 4.11
CA GLN A 12 15.25 -3.24 5.24
C GLN A 12 16.42 -3.26 6.24
N SER A 13 16.97 -4.44 6.55
CA SER A 13 18.14 -4.57 7.44
C SER A 13 19.41 -3.93 6.87
N GLN A 14 19.50 -3.80 5.55
CA GLN A 14 20.60 -3.10 4.86
C GLN A 14 20.37 -1.59 4.76
N GLY A 15 19.31 -1.06 5.38
CA GLY A 15 18.96 0.37 5.32
C GLY A 15 18.36 0.81 3.99
N VAL A 16 17.88 -0.12 3.16
CA VAL A 16 17.22 0.24 1.89
C VAL A 16 15.83 0.81 2.19
N PRO A 17 15.51 2.04 1.73
CA PRO A 17 14.22 2.66 1.99
C PRO A 17 13.12 2.01 1.12
N LEU A 18 12.28 1.16 1.72
CA LEU A 18 11.16 0.50 1.03
C LEU A 18 9.99 1.43 0.71
N SER A 19 9.97 2.64 1.28
CA SER A 19 8.97 3.67 1.02
C SER A 19 9.18 4.41 -0.31
N HIS A 20 10.28 4.18 -1.03
CA HIS A 20 10.55 4.89 -2.27
C HIS A 20 9.47 4.60 -3.33
N VAL A 21 9.04 5.65 -4.02
CA VAL A 21 8.11 5.57 -5.16
C VAL A 21 8.83 5.97 -6.43
N ASN A 22 8.52 5.30 -7.54
CA ASN A 22 9.13 5.65 -8.83
C ASN A 22 8.48 6.91 -9.45
N ALA A 23 8.93 7.31 -10.65
CA ALA A 23 8.39 8.48 -11.38
C ALA A 23 6.88 8.39 -11.69
N ALA A 24 6.30 7.19 -11.70
CA ALA A 24 4.87 6.97 -11.85
C ALA A 24 4.12 6.92 -10.50
N ARG A 25 4.78 7.33 -9.40
CA ARG A 25 4.27 7.27 -8.02
C ARG A 25 3.94 5.86 -7.53
N HIS A 26 4.53 4.84 -8.15
CA HIS A 26 4.34 3.45 -7.74
C HIS A 26 5.44 3.03 -6.76
N GLY A 27 5.05 2.79 -5.51
CA GLY A 27 5.91 2.21 -4.46
C GLY A 27 5.86 0.69 -4.38
N ALA A 28 6.51 0.13 -3.36
CA ALA A 28 6.57 -1.31 -3.12
C ALA A 28 5.17 -1.95 -2.97
N ILE A 29 4.21 -1.25 -2.34
CA ILE A 29 2.85 -1.76 -2.15
C ILE A 29 2.12 -1.98 -3.48
N VAL A 30 2.29 -1.07 -4.45
CA VAL A 30 1.68 -1.19 -5.78
C VAL A 30 2.27 -2.40 -6.50
N LYS A 31 3.58 -2.63 -6.39
CA LYS A 31 4.25 -3.78 -7.04
C LYS A 31 3.83 -5.12 -6.42
N ALA A 32 3.70 -5.18 -5.09
CA ALA A 32 3.22 -6.36 -4.40
C ALA A 32 1.76 -6.67 -4.77
N ALA A 33 0.88 -5.66 -4.69
CA ALA A 33 -0.54 -5.80 -4.99
C ALA A 33 -0.79 -6.15 -6.46
N TRP A 34 -0.10 -5.50 -7.41
CA TRP A 34 -0.22 -5.80 -8.84
C TRP A 34 0.10 -7.26 -9.19
N LYS A 35 0.99 -7.88 -8.41
CA LYS A 35 1.39 -9.28 -8.60
C LYS A 35 0.62 -10.27 -7.72
N GLY A 36 -0.32 -9.80 -6.90
CA GLY A 36 -1.09 -10.67 -5.99
C GLY A 36 -0.26 -11.21 -4.81
N HIS A 37 0.85 -10.54 -4.46
CA HIS A 37 1.74 -10.98 -3.37
C HIS A 37 1.19 -10.55 -2.01
N CYS A 38 0.10 -11.17 -1.57
CA CYS A 38 -0.66 -10.76 -0.38
C CYS A 38 0.18 -10.74 0.90
N GLU A 39 1.05 -11.72 1.12
CA GLU A 39 1.92 -11.78 2.30
C GLU A 39 2.88 -10.58 2.35
N ALA A 40 3.55 -10.27 1.23
CA ALA A 40 4.40 -9.08 1.12
C ALA A 40 3.62 -7.79 1.26
N LEU A 41 2.42 -7.71 0.67
CA LEU A 41 1.57 -6.54 0.77
C LEU A 41 1.15 -6.26 2.23
N GLN A 42 0.73 -7.31 2.96
CA GLN A 42 0.39 -7.21 4.38
C GLN A 42 1.60 -6.81 5.22
N TRP A 43 2.77 -7.40 4.95
CA TRP A 43 3.99 -7.04 5.69
C TRP A 43 4.41 -5.58 5.46
N LEU A 44 4.34 -5.11 4.20
CA LEU A 44 4.67 -3.72 3.86
C LEU A 44 3.72 -2.71 4.51
N LEU A 45 2.44 -3.07 4.69
CA LEU A 45 1.42 -2.16 5.20
C LEU A 45 1.27 -2.20 6.72
N PHE A 46 1.28 -3.38 7.33
CA PHE A 46 0.73 -3.56 8.69
C PHE A 46 1.61 -4.35 9.65
N ALA A 47 2.68 -4.99 9.20
CA ALA A 47 3.53 -5.74 10.13
C ALA A 47 4.33 -4.79 11.01
N LEU A 48 4.40 -5.10 12.32
CA LEU A 48 5.15 -4.32 13.31
C LEU A 48 6.65 -4.29 13.02
N ASP A 49 7.18 -5.35 12.42
CA ASP A 49 8.58 -5.44 11.98
C ASP A 49 8.78 -4.93 10.53
N GLY A 50 7.71 -4.42 9.90
CA GLY A 50 7.71 -3.87 8.55
C GLY A 50 7.77 -2.35 8.51
N PRO A 51 7.79 -1.77 7.31
CA PRO A 51 7.93 -0.33 7.10
C PRO A 51 6.64 0.47 7.33
N GLN A 52 5.50 -0.19 7.57
CA GLN A 52 4.20 0.43 7.88
C GLN A 52 3.78 1.52 6.88
N LEU A 53 3.75 1.18 5.59
CA LEU A 53 3.55 2.13 4.49
C LEU A 53 2.07 2.50 4.24
N THR A 54 1.26 2.61 5.28
CA THR A 54 -0.19 2.89 5.16
C THR A 54 -0.48 4.23 4.49
N ASP A 55 0.38 5.23 4.65
CA ASP A 55 0.25 6.53 3.97
C ASP A 55 0.26 6.39 2.44
N GLN A 56 0.92 5.35 1.91
CA GLN A 56 0.95 5.10 0.46
C GLN A 56 -0.39 4.61 -0.11
N LEU A 57 -1.33 4.16 0.74
CA LEU A 57 -2.68 3.79 0.30
C LEU A 57 -3.41 4.98 -0.34
N LEU A 58 -3.10 6.20 0.11
CA LEU A 58 -3.75 7.42 -0.37
C LEU A 58 -3.03 8.05 -1.57
N LEU A 59 -1.88 7.52 -1.98
CA LEU A 59 -1.18 8.02 -3.16
C LEU A 59 -1.99 7.72 -4.41
N LEU A 60 -2.06 8.72 -5.28
CA LEU A 60 -2.61 8.59 -6.62
C LEU A 60 -1.46 8.52 -7.62
N ASP A 61 -1.59 7.65 -8.62
CA ASP A 61 -0.67 7.61 -9.76
C ASP A 61 -0.78 8.86 -10.65
N LEU A 62 -0.13 8.84 -11.81
CA LEU A 62 -0.16 9.97 -12.74
C LEU A 62 -1.53 10.18 -13.40
N GLU A 63 -2.37 9.15 -13.43
CA GLU A 63 -3.72 9.15 -13.96
C GLU A 63 -4.79 9.39 -12.88
N GLY A 64 -4.37 9.71 -11.64
CA GLY A 64 -5.28 9.98 -10.53
C GLY A 64 -5.90 8.72 -9.90
N ARG A 65 -5.33 7.54 -10.15
CA ARG A 65 -5.85 6.25 -9.68
C ARG A 65 -5.24 5.85 -8.35
N THR A 66 -6.05 5.26 -7.48
CA THR A 66 -5.59 4.60 -6.26
C THR A 66 -4.90 3.26 -6.57
N VAL A 67 -4.19 2.71 -5.59
CA VAL A 67 -3.63 1.35 -5.70
C VAL A 67 -4.73 0.28 -5.92
N SER A 68 -5.92 0.43 -5.33
CA SER A 68 -7.05 -0.49 -5.56
C SER A 68 -7.51 -0.47 -7.02
N GLN A 69 -7.67 0.71 -7.62
CA GLN A 69 -8.07 0.87 -9.02
C GLN A 69 -7.01 0.33 -9.98
N LEU A 70 -5.73 0.55 -9.69
CA LEU A 70 -4.63 0.02 -10.50
C LEU A 70 -4.66 -1.51 -10.58
N VAL A 71 -4.78 -2.18 -9.44
CA VAL A 71 -4.70 -3.65 -9.42
C VAL A 71 -6.01 -4.30 -9.90
N GLN A 72 -7.14 -3.60 -9.76
CA GLN A 72 -8.40 -3.95 -10.40
C GLN A 72 -8.25 -4.04 -11.93
N LEU A 73 -7.61 -3.04 -12.56
CA LEU A 73 -7.35 -3.04 -14.02
C LEU A 73 -6.47 -4.22 -14.46
N ASN A 74 -5.66 -4.76 -13.55
CA ASN A 74 -4.82 -5.93 -13.78
C ASN A 74 -5.51 -7.26 -13.43
N GLY A 75 -6.80 -7.25 -13.07
CA GLY A 75 -7.59 -8.43 -12.74
C GLY A 75 -7.39 -8.99 -11.33
N GLN A 76 -6.68 -8.29 -10.45
CA GLN A 76 -6.47 -8.68 -9.04
C GLN A 76 -7.66 -8.21 -8.18
N HIS A 77 -8.87 -8.68 -8.50
CA HIS A 77 -10.13 -8.20 -7.92
C HIS A 77 -10.22 -8.32 -6.40
N ASP A 78 -9.77 -9.44 -5.83
CA ASP A 78 -9.80 -9.67 -4.38
C ASP A 78 -8.85 -8.71 -3.66
N VAL A 79 -7.65 -8.52 -4.21
CA VAL A 79 -6.65 -7.58 -3.67
C VAL A 79 -7.14 -6.14 -3.80
N ALA A 80 -7.78 -5.80 -4.93
CA ALA A 80 -8.37 -4.49 -5.14
C ALA A 80 -9.45 -4.19 -4.08
N SER A 81 -10.34 -5.15 -3.84
CA SER A 81 -11.42 -5.02 -2.85
C SER A 81 -10.87 -4.88 -1.44
N TRP A 82 -9.88 -5.69 -1.07
CA TRP A 82 -9.20 -5.60 0.21
C TRP A 82 -8.51 -4.24 0.40
N LEU A 83 -7.77 -3.76 -0.62
CA LEU A 83 -7.12 -2.45 -0.59
C LEU A 83 -8.13 -1.30 -0.46
N GLN A 84 -9.29 -1.40 -1.12
CA GLN A 84 -10.30 -0.37 -1.08
C GLN A 84 -10.83 -0.14 0.35
N VAL A 85 -11.08 -1.22 1.10
CA VAL A 85 -11.48 -1.13 2.51
C VAL A 85 -10.44 -0.34 3.32
N HIS A 86 -9.16 -0.68 3.18
CA HIS A 86 -8.07 -0.02 3.92
C HIS A 86 -7.85 1.43 3.49
N ILE A 87 -8.04 1.75 2.21
CA ILE A 87 -8.02 3.14 1.73
C ILE A 87 -9.12 3.95 2.41
N ASP A 88 -10.33 3.42 2.50
CA ASP A 88 -11.46 4.13 3.09
C ASP A 88 -11.31 4.28 4.61
N GLU A 89 -10.70 3.31 5.28
CA GLU A 89 -10.31 3.41 6.70
C GLU A 89 -9.25 4.48 6.93
N GLN A 90 -8.19 4.50 6.10
CA GLN A 90 -7.13 5.49 6.21
C GLN A 90 -7.64 6.91 5.92
N ARG A 91 -8.59 7.08 4.98
CA ARG A 91 -9.23 8.38 4.77
C ARG A 91 -10.01 8.83 5.98
N ARG A 92 -10.78 7.93 6.59
CA ARG A 92 -11.55 8.21 7.81
C ARG A 92 -10.65 8.58 8.98
N SER A 93 -9.51 7.91 9.15
CA SER A 93 -8.57 8.23 10.23
C SER A 93 -7.90 9.61 10.07
N MET A 94 -7.82 10.13 8.84
CA MET A 94 -7.23 11.45 8.54
C MET A 94 -8.24 12.61 8.56
N GLN A 95 -9.54 12.34 8.65
CA GLN A 95 -10.53 13.41 8.79
C GLN A 95 -10.48 13.97 10.22
N PRO A 96 -10.37 15.30 10.40
CA PRO A 96 -10.48 15.88 11.73
C PRO A 96 -11.86 15.58 12.31
N GLN A 97 -11.92 15.24 13.61
CA GLN A 97 -13.17 15.08 14.36
C GLN A 97 -13.85 16.45 14.52
N SER A 98 -14.33 17.05 13.44
CA SER A 98 -15.18 18.24 13.50
C SER A 98 -16.63 17.78 13.52
N GLU A 99 -17.13 17.37 14.70
CA GLU A 99 -18.57 17.25 15.04
C GLU A 99 -18.76 16.60 16.44
N ALA A 100 -18.18 17.20 17.49
CA ALA A 100 -18.51 16.85 18.88
C ALA A 100 -19.07 18.02 19.71
N TYR A 101 -19.28 19.18 19.10
CA TYR A 101 -19.89 20.34 19.77
C TYR A 101 -20.80 21.09 18.79
N ALA A 102 -22.06 20.67 18.72
CA ALA A 102 -23.19 21.47 18.27
C ALA A 102 -24.36 21.21 19.22
#